data_AF-A0A0M0BNT0-F1
#
_entry.id   AF-A0A0M0BNT0-F1
#
_cell.length_a   1.000
_cell.length_b   1.000
_cell.length_c   1.000
_cell.angle_alpha   90.00
_cell.angle_beta   90.00
_cell.angle_gamma   90.00
#
_symmetry.space_group_name_H-M   'P 1'
#
loop_
_entity.id
_entity.type
_entity.pdbx_description
1 polymer ?
#
loop_
_entity_poly.entity_id
_entity_poly.type
_entity_poly.pdbx_seq_one_letter_code
_entity_poly.pdbx_strand_id
1 'polypeptide(L)'
;MSDQVRGKKKETRTLPPGQRAIRKLLRWGIDHPAIVNTIPRLEVTTWRLVIDGEVEKPLRLDWQALLKLPKVESVSDFHCVEGWSVRDCRWEGVRFQTLAQKVQPRDSAAYVFFECADGYTTSLALPDLLDDDVVLAYRLNGQALEASLGGPLRLVLPKKYAYKSAMWITRIRFLATKRLGYWEKRGYSDSADVWTNDRFRT
;
A
#
# COMPACT_ATOMS: atom_id res chain seq x y z
N MET A 1 7.50 46.60 -27.49
CA MET A 1 6.86 45.29 -27.77
C MET A 1 6.99 44.45 -26.52
N SER A 2 5.88 44.33 -25.80
CA SER A 2 5.80 43.74 -24.47
C SER A 2 5.21 42.34 -24.61
N ASP A 3 6.05 41.31 -24.58
CA ASP A 3 5.57 39.92 -24.61
C ASP A 3 5.25 39.45 -23.19
N GLN A 4 3.95 39.31 -22.94
CA GLN A 4 3.39 38.72 -21.73
C GLN A 4 3.73 37.23 -21.66
N VAL A 5 4.52 36.85 -20.65
CA VAL A 5 4.65 35.47 -20.20
C VAL A 5 3.29 35.02 -19.64
N ARG A 6 2.50 34.31 -20.46
CA ARG A 6 1.29 33.61 -20.00
C ARG A 6 1.69 32.53 -18.98
N GLY A 7 1.45 32.80 -17.70
CA GLY A 7 1.51 31.78 -16.66
C GLY A 7 0.55 30.64 -16.98
N LYS A 8 1.07 29.42 -17.12
CA LYS A 8 0.23 28.21 -17.18
C LYS A 8 -0.60 28.16 -15.90
N LYS A 9 -1.94 28.24 -16.03
CA LYS A 9 -2.87 27.92 -14.94
C LYS A 9 -2.50 26.52 -14.41
N LYS A 10 -2.16 26.41 -13.12
CA LYS A 10 -2.08 25.11 -12.45
C LYS A 10 -3.47 24.48 -12.54
N GLU A 11 -3.63 23.46 -13.36
CA GLU A 11 -4.81 22.61 -13.31
C GLU A 11 -4.95 22.10 -11.88
N THR A 12 -6.06 22.43 -11.24
CA THR A 12 -6.39 21.90 -9.92
C THR A 12 -6.72 20.43 -10.08
N ARG A 13 -5.70 19.55 -10.01
CA ARG A 13 -5.89 18.10 -10.00
C ARG A 13 -6.93 17.74 -8.96
N THR A 14 -8.01 17.06 -9.34
CA THR A 14 -9.14 16.75 -8.46
C THR A 14 -8.76 15.68 -7.43
N LEU A 15 -9.35 15.76 -6.23
CA LEU A 15 -9.26 14.67 -5.25
C LEU A 15 -10.49 13.76 -5.36
N PRO A 16 -10.41 12.53 -4.85
CA PRO A 16 -11.59 11.68 -4.76
C PRO A 16 -12.70 12.31 -3.89
N PRO A 17 -13.97 11.92 -4.06
CA PRO A 17 -15.08 12.54 -3.35
C PRO A 17 -14.91 12.48 -1.82
N GLY A 18 -15.28 13.58 -1.16
CA GLY A 18 -15.20 13.70 0.30
C GLY A 18 -13.78 13.71 0.86
N GLN A 19 -12.78 14.10 0.06
CA GLN A 19 -11.37 14.19 0.46
C GLN A 19 -10.87 15.64 0.54
N ARG A 20 -10.07 15.94 1.55
CA ARG A 20 -9.33 17.20 1.69
C ARG A 20 -7.83 16.97 1.67
N ALA A 21 -7.09 17.79 0.93
CA ALA A 21 -5.62 17.74 0.93
C ALA A 21 -5.05 18.13 2.30
N ILE A 22 -4.12 17.33 2.81
CA ILE A 22 -3.25 17.65 3.94
C ILE A 22 -1.78 17.59 3.51
N ARG A 23 -0.87 18.15 4.31
CA ARG A 23 0.52 18.38 3.90
C ARG A 23 1.42 17.14 3.91
N LYS A 24 1.14 16.17 4.79
CA LYS A 24 1.98 14.99 5.00
C LYS A 24 1.14 13.82 5.48
N LEU A 25 1.66 12.60 5.30
CA LEU A 25 1.05 11.42 5.88
C LEU A 25 1.08 11.51 7.41
N LEU A 26 -0.02 11.10 8.04
CA LEU A 26 -0.13 11.07 9.48
C LEU A 26 0.57 9.83 10.02
N ARG A 27 1.44 10.03 11.02
CA ARG A 27 2.19 8.97 11.67
C ARG A 27 1.33 8.27 12.72
N TRP A 28 1.25 6.94 12.63
CA TRP A 28 0.50 6.12 13.57
C TRP A 28 1.08 6.19 14.98
N GLY A 29 0.21 6.37 15.96
CA GLY A 29 0.58 6.56 17.37
C GLY A 29 1.21 7.93 17.68
N ILE A 30 1.26 8.85 16.72
CA ILE A 30 1.84 10.19 16.89
C ILE A 30 0.85 11.27 16.43
N ASP A 31 0.57 11.33 15.13
CA ASP A 31 -0.33 12.32 14.54
C ASP A 31 -1.74 11.72 14.28
N HIS A 32 -1.87 10.40 14.39
CA HIS A 32 -3.11 9.64 14.17
C HIS A 32 -3.18 8.46 15.14
N PRO A 33 -4.36 8.14 15.73
CA PRO A 33 -4.51 6.98 16.60
C PRO A 33 -4.16 5.68 15.87
N ALA A 34 -3.44 4.78 16.53
CA ALA A 34 -3.20 3.44 16.02
C ALA A 34 -4.35 2.50 16.43
N ILE A 35 -4.60 1.46 15.65
CA ILE A 35 -5.56 0.40 16.02
C ILE A 35 -4.98 -0.60 17.04
N VAL A 36 -3.68 -0.47 17.32
CA VAL A 36 -2.91 -1.26 18.28
C VAL A 36 -2.22 -0.33 19.27
N ASN A 37 -1.93 -0.83 20.47
CA ASN A 37 -1.33 -0.03 21.55
C ASN A 37 0.15 0.29 21.31
N THR A 38 0.85 -0.50 20.49
CA THR A 38 2.28 -0.36 20.24
C THR A 38 2.59 -0.43 18.74
N ILE A 39 3.47 0.46 18.28
CA ILE A 39 3.96 0.47 16.89
C ILE A 39 5.09 -0.56 16.76
N PRO A 40 5.00 -1.53 15.82
CA PRO A 40 6.09 -2.46 15.57
C PRO A 40 7.39 -1.74 15.20
N ARG A 41 8.49 -2.17 15.82
CA ARG A 41 9.85 -1.79 15.41
C ARG A 41 10.53 -3.02 14.84
N LEU A 42 10.52 -3.13 13.52
CA LEU A 42 11.10 -4.27 12.82
C LEU A 42 12.52 -3.93 12.38
N GLU A 43 13.48 -4.72 12.87
CA GLU A 43 14.88 -4.62 12.46
C GLU A 43 15.10 -5.30 11.12
N VAL A 44 15.68 -4.59 10.15
CA VAL A 44 15.88 -5.11 8.79
C VAL A 44 16.80 -6.33 8.73
N THR A 45 17.66 -6.53 9.74
CA THR A 45 18.58 -7.67 9.82
C THR A 45 17.84 -8.99 10.12
N THR A 46 16.79 -8.93 10.95
CA THR A 46 15.99 -10.10 11.37
C THR A 46 14.67 -10.21 10.60
N TRP A 47 14.21 -9.13 9.97
CA TRP A 47 12.99 -9.12 9.18
C TRP A 47 13.04 -10.11 8.01
N ARG A 48 11.91 -10.77 7.75
CA ARG A 48 11.71 -11.68 6.63
C ARG A 48 10.32 -11.47 6.05
N LEU A 49 10.22 -11.55 4.72
CA LEU A 49 8.96 -11.64 3.98
C LEU A 49 8.75 -13.07 3.49
N VAL A 50 7.59 -13.62 3.79
CA VAL A 50 7.14 -14.91 3.25
C VAL A 50 6.07 -14.67 2.19
N ILE A 51 6.22 -15.29 1.02
CA ILE A 51 5.23 -15.26 -0.07
C ILE A 51 4.85 -16.69 -0.43
N ASP A 52 3.58 -17.05 -0.28
CA ASP A 52 3.13 -18.43 -0.39
C ASP A 52 1.64 -18.57 -0.76
N GLY A 53 1.08 -19.78 -0.64
CA GLY A 53 -0.30 -20.10 -0.97
C GLY A 53 -0.45 -20.65 -2.39
N GLU A 54 -1.41 -20.13 -3.14
CA GLU A 54 -1.69 -20.49 -4.55
C GLU A 54 -0.62 -19.95 -5.51
N VAL A 55 0.63 -20.41 -5.34
CA VAL A 55 1.79 -20.03 -6.16
C VAL A 55 2.61 -21.26 -6.50
N GLU A 56 3.26 -21.27 -7.66
CA GLU A 56 4.15 -22.38 -8.04
C GLU A 56 5.53 -22.30 -7.38
N LYS A 57 5.99 -21.09 -7.06
CA LYS A 57 7.33 -20.84 -6.52
C LYS A 57 7.23 -20.02 -5.23
N PRO A 58 6.87 -20.65 -4.08
CA PRO A 58 6.85 -19.94 -2.81
C PRO A 58 8.24 -19.36 -2.51
N LEU A 59 8.26 -18.16 -1.94
CA LEU A 59 9.46 -17.35 -1.82
C LEU A 59 9.62 -16.83 -0.39
N ARG A 60 10.86 -16.83 0.11
CA ARG A 60 11.23 -16.14 1.34
C ARG A 60 12.32 -15.13 1.02
N LEU A 61 12.12 -13.88 1.40
CA LEU A 61 13.09 -12.80 1.20
C LEU A 61 13.53 -12.27 2.55
N ASP A 62 14.84 -12.14 2.74
CA ASP A 62 15.37 -11.19 3.71
C ASP A 62 15.43 -9.79 3.11
N TRP A 63 15.86 -8.83 3.91
CA TRP A 63 15.95 -7.44 3.48
C TRP A 63 16.91 -7.22 2.31
N GLN A 64 18.08 -7.87 2.32
CA GLN A 64 19.06 -7.71 1.25
C GLN A 64 18.55 -8.29 -0.07
N ALA A 65 17.86 -9.43 -0.03
CA ALA A 65 17.26 -10.05 -1.20
C ALA A 65 16.12 -9.19 -1.77
N LEU A 66 15.30 -8.56 -0.90
CA LEU A 66 14.28 -7.61 -1.34
C LEU A 66 14.90 -6.41 -2.07
N LEU A 67 15.98 -5.83 -1.53
CA LEU A 67 16.66 -4.68 -2.13
C LEU A 67 17.38 -5.00 -3.45
N LYS A 68 17.66 -6.28 -3.74
CA LYS A 68 18.23 -6.73 -5.02
C LYS A 68 17.18 -6.85 -6.13
N LEU A 69 15.89 -6.73 -5.82
CA LEU A 69 14.84 -6.72 -6.82
C LEU A 69 14.85 -5.41 -7.63
N PRO A 70 14.31 -5.41 -8.87
CA PRO A 70 14.14 -4.18 -9.64
C PRO A 70 13.43 -3.09 -8.84
N LYS A 71 14.17 -2.01 -8.55
CA LYS A 71 13.66 -0.83 -7.87
C LYS A 71 12.78 0.00 -8.80
N VAL A 72 11.68 0.52 -8.28
CA VAL A 72 10.88 1.57 -8.93
C VAL A 72 10.72 2.78 -8.02
N GLU A 73 10.56 3.94 -8.66
CA GLU A 73 10.00 5.13 -8.03
C GLU A 73 8.57 5.31 -8.58
N SER A 74 7.60 5.55 -7.69
CA SER A 74 6.21 5.79 -8.04
C SER A 74 5.72 7.04 -7.31
N VAL A 75 5.24 8.03 -8.06
CA VAL A 75 4.64 9.23 -7.49
C VAL A 75 3.14 9.08 -7.56
N SER A 76 2.48 9.03 -6.40
CA SER A 76 1.04 8.83 -6.33
C SER A 76 0.43 9.66 -5.20
N ASP A 77 -0.88 9.89 -5.30
CA ASP A 77 -1.62 10.40 -4.15
C ASP A 77 -1.91 9.25 -3.17
N PHE A 78 -2.22 9.60 -1.92
CA PHE A 78 -2.58 8.68 -0.87
C PHE A 78 -3.87 9.16 -0.21
N HIS A 79 -4.86 8.27 -0.07
CA HIS A 79 -6.22 8.64 0.32
C HIS A 79 -6.67 7.88 1.56
N CYS A 80 -6.96 8.58 2.66
CA CYS A 80 -7.52 7.98 3.86
C CYS A 80 -9.05 7.92 3.79
N VAL A 81 -9.62 6.84 4.30
CA VAL A 81 -11.07 6.66 4.40
C VAL A 81 -11.76 7.71 5.26
N GLU A 82 -11.02 8.37 6.14
CA GLU A 82 -11.49 9.46 7.03
C GLU A 82 -11.64 10.81 6.31
N GLY A 83 -11.39 10.89 5.01
CA GLY A 83 -11.64 12.10 4.22
C GLY A 83 -10.44 13.03 4.08
N TRP A 84 -9.22 12.54 4.26
CA TRP A 84 -8.00 13.30 3.99
C TRP A 84 -7.07 12.60 3.00
N SER A 85 -6.39 13.39 2.17
CA SER A 85 -5.46 12.91 1.14
C SER A 85 -4.13 13.64 1.20
N VAL A 86 -3.04 12.95 0.84
CA VAL A 86 -1.71 13.54 0.64
C VAL A 86 -1.33 13.37 -0.81
N ARG A 87 -0.94 14.46 -1.46
CA ARG A 87 -0.59 14.44 -2.88
C ARG A 87 0.87 14.14 -3.10
N ASP A 88 1.17 13.63 -4.29
CA ASP A 88 2.52 13.54 -4.84
C ASP A 88 3.51 12.84 -3.89
N CYS A 89 3.05 11.80 -3.19
CA CYS A 89 3.89 10.95 -2.36
C CYS A 89 4.85 10.18 -3.26
N ARG A 90 6.15 10.40 -3.10
CA ARG A 90 7.20 9.73 -3.88
C ARG A 90 7.64 8.47 -3.16
N TRP A 91 7.11 7.34 -3.58
CA TRP A 91 7.43 6.02 -3.05
C TRP A 91 8.60 5.42 -3.80
N GLU A 92 9.55 4.81 -3.08
CA GLU A 92 10.52 3.90 -3.70
C GLU A 92 10.36 2.50 -3.10
N GLY A 93 10.42 1.50 -3.98
CA GLY A 93 10.08 0.14 -3.62
C GLY A 93 10.24 -0.84 -4.78
N VAL A 94 9.50 -1.95 -4.68
CA VAL A 94 9.40 -2.99 -5.71
C VAL A 94 7.95 -3.06 -6.19
N ARG A 95 7.72 -3.17 -7.50
CA ARG A 95 6.36 -3.40 -8.04
C ARG A 95 5.81 -4.71 -7.49
N PHE A 96 4.54 -4.74 -7.12
CA PHE A 96 3.91 -6.01 -6.72
C PHE A 96 3.97 -7.05 -7.85
N GLN A 97 3.79 -6.62 -9.10
CA GLN A 97 3.96 -7.44 -10.30
C GLN A 97 5.31 -8.18 -10.34
N THR A 98 6.42 -7.55 -9.89
CA THR A 98 7.73 -8.20 -9.85
C THR A 98 7.75 -9.39 -8.90
N LEU A 99 7.06 -9.31 -7.76
CA LEU A 99 6.93 -10.43 -6.84
C LEU A 99 6.02 -11.50 -7.42
N ALA A 100 4.88 -11.12 -8.00
CA ALA A 100 3.97 -12.04 -8.67
C ALA A 100 4.70 -12.84 -9.78
N GLN A 101 5.46 -12.18 -10.66
CA GLN A 101 6.24 -12.86 -11.70
C GLN A 101 7.24 -13.88 -11.14
N LYS A 102 7.84 -13.60 -9.98
CA LYS A 102 8.78 -14.52 -9.33
C LYS A 102 8.10 -15.75 -8.74
N VAL A 103 6.95 -15.56 -8.09
CA VAL A 103 6.25 -16.65 -7.40
C VAL A 103 5.33 -17.44 -8.32
N GLN A 104 4.96 -16.89 -9.48
CA GLN A 104 4.11 -17.52 -10.50
C GLN A 104 2.78 -18.00 -9.88
N PRO A 105 1.82 -17.08 -9.63
CA PRO A 105 0.51 -17.43 -9.11
C PRO A 105 -0.15 -18.49 -9.99
N ARG A 106 -0.81 -19.45 -9.37
CA ARG A 106 -1.59 -20.47 -10.08
C ARG A 106 -2.83 -19.85 -10.71
N ASP A 107 -3.42 -20.53 -11.69
CA ASP A 107 -4.71 -20.12 -12.28
C ASP A 107 -5.84 -20.04 -11.25
N SER A 108 -5.73 -20.81 -10.16
CA SER A 108 -6.64 -20.77 -9.02
C SER A 108 -6.50 -19.49 -8.17
N ALA A 109 -5.38 -18.76 -8.25
CA ALA A 109 -5.11 -17.62 -7.39
C ALA A 109 -5.96 -16.40 -7.77
N ALA A 110 -6.96 -16.07 -6.94
CA ALA A 110 -7.87 -14.96 -7.19
C ALA A 110 -7.69 -13.79 -6.21
N TYR A 111 -7.12 -14.05 -5.04
CA TYR A 111 -6.97 -13.06 -3.96
C TYR A 111 -5.57 -13.11 -3.36
N VAL A 112 -5.19 -12.02 -2.71
CA VAL A 112 -3.96 -11.94 -1.93
C VAL A 112 -4.32 -11.45 -0.53
N PHE A 113 -3.78 -12.12 0.47
CA PHE A 113 -3.99 -11.84 1.88
C PHE A 113 -2.67 -11.41 2.53
N PHE A 114 -2.67 -10.23 3.12
CA PHE A 114 -1.51 -9.66 3.78
C PHE A 114 -1.60 -9.91 5.29
N GLU A 115 -0.49 -10.33 5.88
CA GLU A 115 -0.32 -10.44 7.33
C GLU A 115 0.81 -9.49 7.75
N CYS A 116 0.52 -8.71 8.81
CA CYS A 116 1.37 -7.64 9.30
C CYS A 116 1.88 -7.96 10.71
N ALA A 117 3.01 -7.35 11.09
CA ALA A 117 3.64 -7.63 12.39
C ALA A 117 2.82 -7.21 13.61
N ASP A 118 1.91 -6.26 13.46
CA ASP A 118 0.96 -5.82 14.50
C ASP A 118 -0.30 -6.70 14.58
N GLY A 119 -0.38 -7.76 13.79
CA GLY A 119 -1.58 -8.60 13.66
C GLY A 119 -2.63 -8.03 12.72
N TYR A 120 -2.38 -6.89 12.07
CA TYR A 120 -3.25 -6.37 11.03
C TYR A 120 -3.31 -7.32 9.83
N THR A 121 -4.48 -7.40 9.20
CA THR A 121 -4.70 -8.20 8.01
C THR A 121 -5.58 -7.45 7.02
N THR A 122 -5.35 -7.63 5.73
CA THR A 122 -6.23 -7.14 4.66
C THR A 122 -6.15 -8.06 3.45
N SER A 123 -7.19 -8.08 2.63
CA SER A 123 -7.24 -8.91 1.43
C SER A 123 -7.66 -8.15 0.20
N LEU A 124 -7.00 -8.37 -0.91
CA LEU A 124 -7.27 -7.69 -2.18
C LEU A 124 -7.49 -8.72 -3.29
N ALA A 125 -8.26 -8.36 -4.30
CA ALA A 125 -8.31 -9.14 -5.53
C ALA A 125 -6.93 -9.10 -6.19
N LEU A 126 -6.47 -10.23 -6.74
CA LEU A 126 -5.18 -10.29 -7.41
C LEU A 126 -5.06 -9.27 -8.56
N PRO A 127 -6.07 -9.05 -9.43
CA PRO A 127 -5.99 -8.05 -10.48
C PRO A 127 -5.70 -6.63 -9.98
N ASP A 128 -6.29 -6.23 -8.84
CA ASP A 128 -6.04 -4.90 -8.25
C ASP A 128 -4.58 -4.68 -7.82
N LEU A 129 -3.88 -5.77 -7.47
CA LEU A 129 -2.47 -5.73 -7.08
C LEU A 129 -1.52 -5.82 -8.28
N LEU A 130 -2.03 -6.29 -9.42
CA LEU A 130 -1.29 -6.36 -10.67
C LEU A 130 -1.40 -5.06 -11.47
N ASP A 131 -1.95 -3.99 -10.91
CA ASP A 131 -1.86 -2.66 -11.49
C ASP A 131 -0.41 -2.15 -11.53
N ASP A 132 -0.13 -1.28 -12.49
CA ASP A 132 1.21 -0.76 -12.77
C ASP A 132 1.74 0.21 -11.72
N ASP A 133 0.87 0.79 -10.88
CA ASP A 133 1.20 1.79 -9.85
C ASP A 133 1.32 1.20 -8.44
N VAL A 134 1.11 -0.12 -8.28
CA VAL A 134 1.15 -0.82 -6.99
C VAL A 134 2.58 -1.19 -6.59
N VAL A 135 2.99 -0.75 -5.41
CA VAL A 135 4.38 -0.85 -4.92
C VAL A 135 4.41 -1.39 -3.49
N LEU A 136 5.32 -2.31 -3.22
CA LEU A 136 5.82 -2.54 -1.86
C LEU A 136 6.94 -1.56 -1.58
N ALA A 137 6.61 -0.48 -0.88
CA ALA A 137 7.46 0.66 -0.63
C ALA A 137 8.29 0.47 0.64
N TYR A 138 9.56 0.87 0.56
CA TYR A 138 10.49 0.94 1.68
C TYR A 138 11.09 2.34 1.90
N ARG A 139 10.84 3.29 0.98
CA ARG A 139 11.14 4.72 1.16
C ARG A 139 9.96 5.59 0.75
N LEU A 140 9.88 6.76 1.37
CA LEU A 140 8.95 7.83 1.04
C LEU A 140 9.72 9.15 1.01
N ASN A 141 9.55 9.92 -0.07
CA ASN A 141 10.17 11.25 -0.26
C ASN A 141 11.69 11.24 -0.04
N GLY A 142 12.37 10.20 -0.55
CA GLY A 142 13.81 10.04 -0.45
C GLY A 142 14.32 9.60 0.93
N GLN A 143 13.44 9.31 1.89
CA GLN A 143 13.81 8.84 3.22
C GLN A 143 13.33 7.42 3.45
N ALA A 144 14.05 6.66 4.29
CA ALA A 144 13.56 5.36 4.76
C ALA A 144 12.20 5.54 5.46
N LEU A 145 11.30 4.56 5.30
CA LEU A 145 10.01 4.62 5.98
C LEU A 145 10.19 4.63 7.50
N GLU A 146 9.65 5.66 8.15
CA GLU A 146 9.49 5.66 9.61
C GLU A 146 8.64 4.45 10.03
N ALA A 147 8.92 3.90 11.21
CA ALA A 147 8.11 2.81 11.78
C ALA A 147 6.63 3.19 11.87
N SER A 148 6.32 4.43 12.27
CA SER A 148 4.96 4.97 12.35
C SER A 148 4.27 5.21 10.99
N LEU A 149 4.98 5.03 9.88
CA LEU A 149 4.46 5.03 8.51
C LEU A 149 4.48 3.65 7.87
N GLY A 150 4.73 2.60 8.66
CA GLY A 150 4.70 1.20 8.22
C GLY A 150 6.04 0.62 7.78
N GLY A 151 7.15 1.28 8.11
CA GLY A 151 8.49 0.77 7.82
C GLY A 151 8.79 -0.56 8.53
N PRO A 152 9.63 -1.44 7.96
CA PRO A 152 10.48 -1.19 6.79
C PRO A 152 9.76 -1.40 5.46
N LEU A 153 8.60 -2.07 5.43
CA LEU A 153 7.89 -2.39 4.20
C LEU A 153 6.38 -2.21 4.34
N ARG A 154 5.80 -1.40 3.45
CA ARG A 154 4.35 -1.23 3.31
C ARG A 154 3.89 -1.43 1.88
N LEU A 155 2.62 -1.77 1.70
CA LEU A 155 1.94 -1.77 0.41
C LEU A 155 1.45 -0.36 0.09
N VAL A 156 1.48 0.05 -1.16
CA VAL A 156 0.91 1.31 -1.67
C VAL A 156 -0.02 0.98 -2.84
N LEU A 157 -1.27 1.43 -2.74
CA LEU A 157 -2.36 1.20 -3.69
C LEU A 157 -3.08 2.52 -3.97
N PRO A 158 -2.66 3.31 -4.97
CA PRO A 158 -3.15 4.68 -5.17
C PRO A 158 -4.67 4.77 -5.41
N LYS A 159 -5.27 3.74 -6.00
CA LYS A 159 -6.69 3.71 -6.38
C LYS A 159 -7.62 3.26 -5.25
N LYS A 160 -7.08 2.92 -4.07
CA LYS A 160 -7.86 2.39 -2.93
C LYS A 160 -7.64 3.19 -1.65
N TYR A 161 -8.62 3.16 -0.76
CA TYR A 161 -8.47 3.77 0.56
C TYR A 161 -7.37 3.07 1.38
N ALA A 162 -6.68 3.89 2.17
CA ALA A 162 -5.47 3.53 2.92
C ALA A 162 -5.62 2.34 3.87
N TYR A 163 -6.82 1.96 4.29
CA TYR A 163 -6.98 0.76 5.11
C TYR A 163 -6.59 -0.51 4.35
N LYS A 164 -6.62 -0.52 3.01
CA LYS A 164 -6.09 -1.64 2.20
C LYS A 164 -4.56 -1.60 2.05
N SER A 165 -3.93 -0.48 2.37
CA SER A 165 -2.48 -0.25 2.25
C SER A 165 -1.76 -0.80 3.49
N ALA A 166 -1.54 -2.11 3.50
CA ALA A 166 -0.92 -2.87 4.59
C ALA A 166 0.46 -2.30 5.00
N MET A 167 0.74 -2.28 6.30
CA MET A 167 1.99 -1.78 6.91
C MET A 167 2.72 -2.91 7.63
N TRP A 168 4.04 -2.79 7.85
CA TRP A 168 4.82 -3.79 8.59
C TRP A 168 4.64 -5.22 8.05
N ILE A 169 4.65 -5.38 6.72
CA ILE A 169 4.29 -6.64 6.06
C ILE A 169 5.32 -7.72 6.40
N THR A 170 4.83 -8.89 6.80
CA THR A 170 5.65 -10.08 7.07
C THR A 170 5.25 -11.27 6.20
N ARG A 171 4.00 -11.31 5.70
CA ARG A 171 3.54 -12.37 4.78
C ARG A 171 2.56 -11.87 3.74
N ILE A 172 2.67 -12.44 2.54
CA ILE A 172 1.78 -12.25 1.40
C ILE A 172 1.32 -13.64 0.95
N ARG A 173 0.03 -13.94 1.11
CA ARG A 173 -0.51 -15.25 0.77
C ARG A 173 -1.48 -15.14 -0.41
N PHE A 174 -1.20 -15.84 -1.49
CA PHE A 174 -2.12 -15.98 -2.62
C PHE A 174 -3.19 -17.02 -2.27
N LEU A 175 -4.45 -16.74 -2.56
CA LEU A 175 -5.60 -17.53 -2.16
C LEU A 175 -6.57 -17.72 -3.34
N ALA A 176 -7.20 -18.89 -3.40
CA ALA A 176 -8.25 -19.16 -4.37
C ALA A 176 -9.58 -18.49 -4.00
N THR A 177 -9.89 -18.44 -2.71
CA THR A 177 -11.12 -17.85 -2.20
C THR A 177 -10.84 -16.64 -1.32
N LYS A 178 -11.73 -15.66 -1.38
CA LYS A 178 -11.63 -14.44 -0.59
C LYS A 178 -11.61 -14.74 0.91
N ARG A 179 -10.72 -14.07 1.63
CA ARG A 179 -10.66 -14.09 3.10
C ARG A 179 -10.73 -12.67 3.63
N LEU A 180 -11.64 -12.39 4.55
CA LEU A 180 -11.79 -11.02 5.08
C LEU A 180 -10.64 -10.67 6.03
N GLY A 181 -10.13 -9.44 5.87
CA GLY A 181 -9.15 -8.82 6.76
C GLY A 181 -9.80 -8.10 7.95
N TYR A 182 -9.04 -7.20 8.57
CA TYR A 182 -9.43 -6.54 9.81
C TYR A 182 -10.62 -5.59 9.62
N TRP A 183 -10.54 -4.65 8.68
CA TRP A 183 -11.59 -3.65 8.47
C TRP A 183 -12.75 -4.20 7.67
N GLU A 184 -12.48 -5.14 6.76
CA GLU A 184 -13.49 -5.82 5.95
C GLU A 184 -14.45 -6.64 6.84
N LYS A 185 -13.94 -7.26 7.92
CA LYS A 185 -14.78 -7.91 8.95
C LYS A 185 -15.63 -6.92 9.75
N ARG A 186 -15.30 -5.63 9.73
CA ARG A 186 -15.95 -4.56 10.49
C ARG A 186 -16.86 -3.69 9.61
N GLY A 187 -17.25 -4.20 8.45
CA GLY A 187 -18.19 -3.53 7.55
C GLY A 187 -17.56 -2.54 6.57
N TYR A 188 -16.22 -2.43 6.50
CA TYR A 188 -15.59 -1.65 5.43
C TYR A 188 -15.64 -2.39 4.10
N SER A 189 -15.73 -1.63 3.02
CA SER A 189 -15.81 -2.18 1.67
C SER A 189 -14.60 -3.04 1.30
N ASP A 190 -14.81 -4.01 0.42
CA ASP A 190 -13.70 -4.77 -0.15
C ASP A 190 -13.02 -4.05 -1.31
N SER A 191 -13.80 -3.33 -2.13
CA SER A 191 -13.26 -2.59 -3.27
C SER A 191 -12.38 -1.45 -2.78
N ALA A 192 -12.84 -0.77 -1.73
CA ALA A 192 -12.22 0.42 -1.16
C ALA A 192 -11.94 1.52 -2.21
N ASP A 193 -12.68 1.55 -3.31
CA ASP A 193 -12.43 2.45 -4.42
C ASP A 193 -12.62 3.91 -3.97
N VAL A 194 -11.58 4.71 -4.19
CA VAL A 194 -11.55 6.09 -3.73
C VAL A 194 -12.48 6.99 -4.54
N TRP A 195 -12.65 6.72 -5.83
CA TRP A 195 -13.36 7.57 -6.79
C TRP A 195 -14.86 7.34 -6.76
N THR A 196 -15.30 6.11 -6.48
CA THR A 196 -16.73 5.82 -6.22
C THR A 196 -17.13 6.10 -4.76
N ASN A 197 -16.18 6.51 -3.91
CA ASN A 197 -16.38 6.74 -2.48
C ASN A 197 -16.90 5.50 -1.74
N ASP A 198 -16.41 4.32 -2.13
CA ASP A 198 -16.86 3.04 -1.58
C ASP A 198 -16.15 2.73 -0.25
N ARG A 199 -16.69 3.30 0.84
CA ARG A 199 -16.11 3.21 2.19
C ARG A 199 -16.59 1.99 2.96
N PHE A 200 -17.87 1.67 2.87
CA PHE A 200 -18.55 0.68 3.69
C PHE A 200 -19.33 -0.29 2.83
N ARG A 201 -19.43 -1.54 3.27
CA ARG A 201 -20.34 -2.49 2.65
C ARG A 201 -21.77 -2.05 2.93
N THR A 202 -22.53 -1.91 1.86
CA THR A 202 -24.00 -1.82 1.88
C THR A 202 -24.61 -3.14 2.30
#